data_AF-B0W1H8-F1
#
_entry.id   AF-B0W1H8-F1
#
_cell.length_a   1.000
_cell.length_b   1.000
_cell.length_c   1.000
_cell.angle_alpha   90.00
_cell.angle_beta   90.00
_cell.angle_gamma   90.00
#
_symmetry.space_group_name_H-M   'P 1'
#
loop_
_entity.id
_entity.type
_entity.pdbx_description
1 polymer ?
#
loop_
_entity_poly.entity_id
_entity_poly.type
_entity_poly.pdbx_seq_one_letter_code
_entity_poly.pdbx_strand_id
1 'polypeptide(L)'
;MKCDTIVSGSAIDLLAITSDDDDGRQEHEEDQGSGVIKNSYHTLSVSGTRNEDHHSKTINARRRWKLLAKALRHDSSEDDQFSKFNLIEFDRAGDEKDENIFVYRLADRYRLKIRLIGERPWTASELMGFNNTGNICVWPSEEALAYFILSRLNIFENTNVLELGGGMTCLAGLILAKYGLPSFVHVTDGNELSVENVRKSLNLNKFNCTIKTSVLKWESVGSDHDVNHPERARYQFILSADCLFFDESRSHLIDAIWLFLADDGIALVTAPRRGHTLTHFLNECVAKGFYYELLHCYNEAIWNKHLELIKTEGYDENIHYPLLIKMYKKDYDLDHA
;
A
#
# COMPACT_ATOMS: atom_id res chain seq x y z
N MET A 1 -8.19 -22.77 12.16
CA MET A 1 -7.08 -21.79 12.15
C MET A 1 -7.59 -20.57 12.90
N LYS A 2 -6.96 -20.13 14.00
CA LYS A 2 -7.38 -18.90 14.68
C LYS A 2 -6.93 -17.72 13.82
N CYS A 3 -7.86 -16.83 13.49
CA CYS A 3 -7.60 -15.64 12.69
C CYS A 3 -7.22 -14.51 13.64
N ASP A 4 -5.98 -14.02 13.55
CA ASP A 4 -5.50 -12.96 14.41
C ASP A 4 -6.01 -11.60 13.88
N THR A 5 -6.96 -11.04 14.61
CA THR A 5 -7.50 -9.69 14.41
C THR A 5 -7.03 -8.80 15.54
N ILE A 6 -6.38 -7.69 15.22
CA ILE A 6 -5.96 -6.70 16.21
C ILE A 6 -6.89 -5.49 16.09
N VAL A 7 -7.54 -5.11 17.19
CA VAL A 7 -8.47 -3.97 17.23
C VAL A 7 -7.86 -2.86 18.07
N SER A 8 -8.00 -1.60 17.65
CA SER A 8 -7.45 -0.43 18.35
C SER A 8 -7.92 -0.31 19.82
N GLY A 9 -9.09 -0.86 20.18
CA GLY A 9 -9.59 -0.91 21.57
C GLY A 9 -8.82 -1.86 22.50
N SER A 10 -8.05 -2.81 21.95
CA SER A 10 -7.15 -3.71 22.68
C SER A 10 -5.71 -3.18 22.76
N ALA A 11 -5.43 -2.01 22.18
CA ALA A 11 -4.07 -1.48 22.04
C ALA A 11 -3.43 -0.98 23.35
N ILE A 12 -4.11 -1.09 24.50
CA ILE A 12 -3.47 -0.92 25.81
C ILE A 12 -2.54 -2.11 26.12
N ASP A 13 -2.79 -3.30 25.55
CA ASP A 13 -1.99 -4.51 25.83
C ASP A 13 -0.80 -4.71 24.87
N LEU A 14 -0.68 -3.93 23.78
CA LEU A 14 0.47 -4.01 22.87
C LEU A 14 1.72 -3.28 23.37
N LEU A 15 1.64 -2.59 24.52
CA LEU A 15 2.80 -2.00 25.20
C LEU A 15 3.72 -3.06 25.86
N ALA A 16 3.35 -4.34 25.84
CA ALA A 16 4.10 -5.40 26.52
C ALA A 16 4.98 -6.30 25.62
N ILE A 17 5.01 -6.09 24.30
CA ILE A 17 5.76 -6.98 23.37
C ILE A 17 7.13 -6.41 22.97
N THR A 18 7.55 -5.26 23.52
CA THR A 18 8.85 -4.64 23.20
C THR A 18 9.90 -4.74 24.31
N SER A 19 9.82 -5.71 25.23
CA SER A 19 10.77 -5.81 26.36
C SER A 19 11.55 -7.12 26.51
N ASP A 20 11.41 -8.12 25.63
CA ASP A 20 12.05 -9.43 25.82
C ASP A 20 13.14 -9.75 24.77
N ASP A 21 14.02 -8.80 24.49
CA ASP A 21 15.28 -9.06 23.76
C ASP A 21 16.46 -8.25 24.35
N ASP A 22 16.60 -8.28 25.68
CA ASP A 22 17.82 -7.86 26.35
C ASP A 22 17.98 -8.63 27.68
N ASP A 23 18.74 -9.72 27.67
CA ASP A 23 19.90 -9.91 28.55
C ASP A 23 20.46 -11.34 28.40
N GLY A 24 21.77 -11.48 28.35
CA GLY A 24 22.39 -12.80 28.21
C GLY A 24 23.89 -12.82 27.97
N ARG A 25 24.68 -11.92 28.58
CA ARG A 25 26.12 -12.15 28.76
C ARG A 25 26.56 -11.79 30.17
N GLN A 26 26.72 -12.83 30.97
CA GLN A 26 27.35 -12.83 32.29
C GLN A 26 28.81 -12.36 32.19
N GLU A 27 29.17 -11.32 32.94
CA GLU A 27 30.56 -10.98 33.24
C GLU A 27 31.02 -11.72 34.50
N HIS A 28 32.13 -12.44 34.38
CA HIS A 28 32.88 -13.02 35.49
C HIS A 28 33.94 -12.00 35.95
N GLU A 29 33.88 -11.63 37.23
CA GLU A 29 34.94 -10.90 37.93
C GLU A 29 36.14 -11.83 38.22
N GLU A 30 37.35 -11.41 37.84
CA GLU A 30 38.57 -11.73 38.60
C GLU A 30 39.51 -10.51 38.63
N ASP A 31 39.95 -10.22 39.84
CA ASP A 31 40.81 -9.11 40.28
C ASP A 31 42.29 -9.49 40.19
N GLN A 32 43.15 -8.53 39.82
CA GLN A 32 44.49 -8.24 40.40
C GLN A 32 45.40 -7.43 39.44
N GLY A 33 46.07 -6.41 39.99
CA GLY A 33 47.45 -6.10 39.62
C GLY A 33 47.79 -4.67 39.19
N SER A 34 48.31 -3.91 40.15
CA SER A 34 48.99 -2.61 40.04
C SER A 34 50.07 -2.47 38.96
N GLY A 35 50.17 -1.29 38.32
CA GLY A 35 51.37 -0.89 37.57
C GLY A 35 51.26 0.45 36.84
N VAL A 36 51.88 1.50 37.39
CA VAL A 36 52.02 2.86 36.82
C VAL A 36 53.16 2.90 35.80
N ILE A 37 52.94 3.30 34.53
CA ILE A 37 53.92 4.01 33.66
C ILE A 37 53.19 4.97 32.68
N LYS A 38 53.83 6.13 32.43
CA LYS A 38 53.40 7.37 31.76
C LYS A 38 53.31 7.33 30.21
N ASN A 39 52.43 8.21 29.71
CA ASN A 39 52.43 9.04 28.49
C ASN A 39 52.71 8.41 27.10
N SER A 40 51.70 8.47 26.24
CA SER A 40 51.80 9.07 24.90
C SER A 40 50.42 9.45 24.35
N TYR A 41 50.37 10.57 23.64
CA TYR A 41 49.18 11.22 23.11
C TYR A 41 48.53 10.39 21.99
N HIS A 42 47.22 10.14 22.07
CA HIS A 42 46.38 10.00 20.88
C HIS A 42 44.90 10.26 21.20
N THR A 43 44.39 11.34 20.63
CA THR A 43 42.96 11.67 20.56
C THR A 43 42.29 10.64 19.64
N LEU A 44 41.38 9.82 20.16
CA LEU A 44 40.50 8.95 19.36
C LEU A 44 39.06 9.45 19.49
N SER A 45 38.57 10.00 18.39
CA SER A 45 37.19 10.39 18.14
C SER A 45 36.30 9.15 18.03
N VAL A 46 35.16 9.20 18.72
CA VAL A 46 34.03 8.27 18.54
C VAL A 46 33.48 8.44 17.11
N SER A 47 33.67 7.43 16.25
CA SER A 47 32.98 7.33 14.97
C SER A 47 32.74 5.86 14.62
N GLY A 48 31.52 5.37 14.81
CA GLY A 48 31.22 3.96 14.54
C GLY A 48 29.74 3.58 14.59
N THR A 49 28.83 4.41 14.08
CA THR A 49 27.41 4.00 13.90
C THR A 49 26.75 4.57 12.63
N ARG A 50 27.41 5.48 11.88
CA ARG A 50 26.82 6.11 10.67
C ARG A 50 27.02 5.35 9.36
N ASN A 51 27.97 4.40 9.30
CA ASN A 51 28.35 3.76 8.04
C ASN A 51 27.49 2.55 7.67
N GLU A 52 26.96 1.80 8.63
CA GLU A 52 26.13 0.60 8.35
C GLU A 52 24.74 0.97 7.83
N ASP A 53 24.12 2.01 8.42
CA ASP A 53 22.83 2.55 7.97
C ASP A 53 22.88 3.14 6.56
N HIS A 54 23.98 3.82 6.23
CA HIS A 54 24.18 4.37 4.88
C HIS A 54 24.45 3.26 3.87
N HIS A 55 25.15 2.19 4.27
CA HIS A 55 25.41 1.03 3.42
C HIS A 55 24.13 0.26 3.11
N SER A 56 23.27 0.01 4.12
CA SER A 56 21.96 -0.64 3.97
C SER A 56 21.00 0.15 3.07
N LYS A 57 20.90 1.48 3.25
CA LYS A 57 20.11 2.37 2.38
C LYS A 57 20.60 2.36 0.93
N THR A 58 21.92 2.31 0.73
CA THR A 58 22.53 2.27 -0.62
C THR A 58 22.33 0.92 -1.31
N ILE A 59 22.32 -0.18 -0.55
CA ILE A 59 22.04 -1.53 -1.07
C ILE A 59 20.57 -1.66 -1.49
N ASN A 60 19.63 -1.15 -0.69
CA ASN A 60 18.20 -1.18 -1.03
C ASN A 60 17.86 -0.27 -2.22
N ALA A 61 18.46 0.92 -2.30
CA ALA A 61 18.35 1.75 -3.50
C ALA A 61 18.90 0.99 -4.73
N ARG A 62 20.10 0.40 -4.64
CA ARG A 62 20.69 -0.39 -5.74
C ARG A 62 19.83 -1.59 -6.17
N ARG A 63 19.14 -2.26 -5.24
CA ARG A 63 18.20 -3.35 -5.56
C ARG A 63 16.97 -2.81 -6.31
N ARG A 64 16.38 -1.69 -5.86
CA ARG A 64 15.26 -1.02 -6.55
C ARG A 64 15.66 -0.50 -7.94
N TRP A 65 16.87 0.05 -8.09
CA TRP A 65 17.42 0.47 -9.38
C TRP A 65 17.70 -0.72 -10.31
N LYS A 66 18.14 -1.87 -9.79
CA LYS A 66 18.27 -3.11 -10.57
C LYS A 66 16.91 -3.64 -11.03
N LEU A 67 15.90 -3.62 -10.16
CA LEU A 67 14.53 -4.04 -10.49
C LEU A 67 13.92 -3.13 -11.56
N LEU A 68 14.04 -1.82 -11.40
CA LEU A 68 13.61 -0.83 -12.40
C LEU A 68 14.35 -1.03 -13.72
N ALA A 69 15.68 -1.18 -13.71
CA ALA A 69 16.47 -1.35 -14.92
C ALA A 69 16.20 -2.69 -15.64
N LYS A 70 15.79 -3.75 -14.92
CA LYS A 70 15.37 -5.03 -15.49
C LYS A 70 13.95 -5.00 -16.05
N ALA A 71 13.02 -4.39 -15.32
CA ALA A 71 11.65 -4.17 -15.77
C ALA A 71 11.58 -3.31 -17.04
N LEU A 72 12.48 -2.33 -17.17
CA LEU A 72 12.67 -1.51 -18.38
C LEU A 72 13.31 -2.27 -19.56
N ARG A 73 13.83 -3.49 -19.36
CA ARG A 73 14.51 -4.27 -20.41
C ARG A 73 13.72 -5.48 -20.90
N HIS A 74 12.54 -5.76 -20.33
CA HIS A 74 11.75 -6.97 -20.64
C HIS A 74 12.59 -8.27 -20.67
N ASP A 75 13.62 -8.35 -19.83
CA ASP A 75 14.44 -9.56 -19.70
C ASP A 75 13.68 -10.54 -18.81
N SER A 76 12.75 -11.29 -19.41
CA SER A 76 12.04 -12.39 -18.76
C SER A 76 12.90 -13.64 -18.82
N SER A 77 13.94 -13.69 -17.99
CA SER A 77 14.61 -14.96 -17.71
C SER A 77 13.65 -15.84 -16.89
N GLU A 78 13.69 -17.16 -17.08
CA GLU A 78 12.83 -18.12 -16.36
C GLU A 78 12.99 -18.04 -14.82
N ASP A 79 14.05 -17.38 -14.32
CA ASP A 79 14.31 -17.09 -12.91
C ASP A 79 13.51 -15.91 -12.33
N ASP A 80 12.80 -15.11 -13.14
CA ASP A 80 12.07 -13.92 -12.68
C ASP A 80 10.63 -14.21 -12.21
N GLN A 81 10.42 -15.37 -11.59
CA GLN A 81 9.22 -15.69 -10.81
C GLN A 81 9.27 -14.97 -9.46
N PHE A 82 9.44 -13.64 -9.47
CA PHE A 82 9.19 -12.83 -8.27
C PHE A 82 7.76 -13.13 -7.84
N SER A 83 7.62 -13.54 -6.58
CA SER A 83 6.46 -14.12 -5.90
C SER A 83 5.18 -13.29 -6.02
N LYS A 84 4.59 -13.26 -7.21
CA LYS A 84 3.30 -12.62 -7.50
C LYS A 84 2.18 -13.48 -6.94
N PHE A 85 1.16 -12.80 -6.43
CA PHE A 85 -0.04 -13.48 -5.96
C PHE A 85 -0.74 -14.21 -7.11
N ASN A 86 -0.71 -13.66 -8.33
CA ASN A 86 -1.36 -14.25 -9.50
C ASN A 86 -2.83 -14.62 -9.22
N LEU A 87 -3.48 -13.83 -8.35
CA LEU A 87 -4.91 -13.90 -8.08
C LEU A 87 -5.70 -13.35 -9.27
N ILE A 88 -5.04 -12.53 -10.09
CA ILE A 88 -5.58 -11.93 -11.30
C ILE A 88 -4.69 -12.31 -12.48
N GLU A 89 -5.27 -13.05 -13.42
CA GLU A 89 -4.64 -13.32 -14.70
C GLU A 89 -4.72 -12.07 -15.59
N PHE A 90 -3.75 -11.85 -16.47
CA PHE A 90 -3.84 -10.78 -17.45
C PHE A 90 -3.09 -11.14 -18.73
N ASP A 91 -3.67 -10.74 -19.87
CA ASP A 91 -3.02 -10.86 -21.17
C ASP A 91 -3.16 -9.55 -21.95
N ARG A 92 -2.23 -9.31 -22.89
CA ARG A 92 -2.35 -8.20 -23.83
C ARG A 92 -3.59 -8.38 -24.72
N ALA A 93 -4.35 -7.30 -24.93
CA ALA A 93 -5.48 -7.31 -25.85
C ALA A 93 -4.99 -7.45 -27.30
N GLY A 94 -5.46 -8.49 -28.01
CA GLY A 94 -4.96 -8.84 -29.34
C GLY A 94 -5.33 -7.85 -30.46
N ASP A 95 -6.42 -7.11 -30.29
CA ASP A 95 -7.02 -6.29 -31.36
C ASP A 95 -6.53 -4.83 -31.39
N GLU A 96 -5.75 -4.41 -30.39
CA GLU A 96 -5.37 -3.00 -30.16
C GLU A 96 -3.83 -2.88 -30.10
N LYS A 97 -3.14 -3.32 -31.17
CA LYS A 97 -1.67 -3.52 -31.18
C LYS A 97 -0.85 -2.28 -30.81
N ASP A 98 -1.37 -1.08 -31.07
CA ASP A 98 -0.68 0.19 -30.84
C ASP A 98 -0.92 0.78 -29.44
N GLU A 99 -1.82 0.20 -28.65
CA GLU A 99 -2.05 0.59 -27.28
C GLU A 99 -1.66 -0.56 -26.33
N ASN A 100 -0.89 -0.26 -25.27
CA ASN A 100 -0.48 -1.23 -24.27
C ASN A 100 -1.65 -1.59 -23.35
N ILE A 101 -2.66 -2.26 -23.90
CA ILE A 101 -3.90 -2.62 -23.24
C ILE A 101 -3.83 -4.08 -22.80
N PHE A 102 -4.19 -4.31 -21.56
CA PHE A 102 -4.22 -5.60 -20.91
C PHE A 102 -5.64 -5.91 -20.44
N VAL A 103 -6.05 -7.16 -20.61
CA VAL A 103 -7.32 -7.67 -20.10
C VAL A 103 -7.03 -8.42 -18.82
N TYR A 104 -7.31 -7.79 -17.68
CA TYR A 104 -7.28 -8.41 -16.37
C TYR A 104 -8.50 -9.30 -16.20
N ARG A 105 -8.28 -10.58 -15.90
CA ARG A 105 -9.30 -11.60 -15.68
C ARG A 105 -9.20 -12.09 -14.24
N LEU A 106 -10.26 -11.86 -13.48
CA LEU A 106 -10.36 -12.29 -12.09
C LEU A 106 -11.41 -13.39 -12.07
N ALA A 107 -10.99 -14.63 -11.83
CA ALA A 107 -11.81 -15.82 -12.06
C ALA A 107 -12.43 -15.87 -13.48
N ASP A 108 -13.38 -16.78 -13.71
CA ASP A 108 -14.03 -16.95 -15.03
C ASP A 108 -15.04 -15.85 -15.37
N ARG A 109 -15.33 -14.94 -14.43
CA ARG A 109 -16.49 -14.03 -14.51
C ARG A 109 -16.14 -12.56 -14.69
N TYR A 110 -14.97 -12.12 -14.22
CA TYR A 110 -14.63 -10.70 -14.19
C TYR A 110 -13.54 -10.39 -15.20
N ARG A 111 -13.75 -9.32 -15.97
CA ARG A 111 -12.89 -8.88 -17.07
C ARG A 111 -12.81 -7.36 -17.09
N LEU A 112 -11.62 -6.82 -16.92
CA LEU A 112 -11.37 -5.38 -16.96
C LEU A 112 -10.26 -5.08 -17.96
N LYS A 113 -10.52 -4.18 -18.91
CA LYS A 113 -9.48 -3.66 -19.80
C LYS A 113 -8.74 -2.55 -19.06
N ILE A 114 -7.42 -2.65 -18.93
CA ILE A 114 -6.58 -1.61 -18.35
C ILE A 114 -5.50 -1.26 -19.34
N ARG A 115 -5.31 0.03 -19.56
CA ARG A 115 -4.16 0.52 -20.32
C ARG A 115 -2.98 0.68 -19.37
N LEU A 116 -1.82 0.15 -19.73
CA LEU A 116 -0.55 0.43 -19.08
C LEU A 116 0.25 1.40 -19.94
N ILE A 117 1.09 2.24 -19.34
CA ILE A 117 2.01 3.08 -20.10
C ILE A 117 3.23 2.22 -20.44
N GLY A 118 3.30 1.73 -21.68
CA GLY A 118 4.46 0.95 -22.12
C GLY A 118 5.73 1.77 -22.33
N GLU A 119 6.71 1.17 -22.99
CA GLU A 119 8.07 1.71 -23.13
C GLU A 119 8.08 3.12 -23.74
N ARG A 120 8.38 4.11 -22.90
CA ARG A 120 8.84 5.43 -23.31
C ARG A 120 10.05 5.82 -22.48
N PRO A 121 10.92 6.72 -22.97
CA PRO A 121 11.98 7.28 -22.15
C PRO A 121 11.37 8.00 -20.95
N TRP A 122 11.64 7.49 -19.75
CA TRP A 122 11.24 8.13 -18.50
C TRP A 122 12.35 9.09 -18.06
N THR A 123 11.98 10.32 -17.72
CA THR A 123 12.92 11.26 -17.10
C THR A 123 13.21 10.85 -15.66
N ALA A 124 14.37 11.25 -15.14
CA ALA A 124 14.70 11.01 -13.73
C ALA A 124 13.68 11.65 -12.77
N SER A 125 13.12 12.81 -13.14
CA SER A 125 12.04 13.45 -12.36
C SER A 125 10.77 12.62 -12.34
N GLU A 126 10.39 12.00 -13.47
CA GLU A 126 9.25 11.09 -13.51
C GLU A 126 9.54 9.83 -12.68
N LEU A 127 10.75 9.26 -12.75
CA LEU A 127 11.12 8.06 -11.99
C LEU A 127 11.27 8.30 -10.48
N MET A 128 11.70 9.49 -10.07
CA MET A 128 11.88 9.89 -8.67
C MET A 128 10.60 10.45 -8.04
N GLY A 129 9.71 11.04 -8.83
CA GLY A 129 8.38 11.45 -8.38
C GLY A 129 7.48 10.22 -8.29
N PHE A 130 7.19 9.77 -7.07
CA PHE A 130 6.14 8.80 -6.70
C PHE A 130 5.62 7.86 -7.81
N ASN A 131 5.93 6.56 -7.66
CA ASN A 131 5.15 5.41 -8.16
C ASN A 131 5.14 5.06 -9.65
N ASN A 132 6.27 5.18 -10.35
CA ASN A 132 6.35 4.71 -11.73
C ASN A 132 6.42 3.18 -11.94
N THR A 133 6.52 2.35 -10.90
CA THR A 133 6.43 0.88 -11.09
C THR A 133 5.01 0.42 -11.45
N GLY A 134 3.99 1.20 -11.06
CA GLY A 134 2.59 0.96 -11.45
C GLY A 134 2.32 1.12 -12.95
N ASN A 135 3.28 1.68 -13.71
CA ASN A 135 3.25 1.70 -15.17
C ASN A 135 3.49 0.32 -15.80
N ILE A 136 4.18 -0.56 -15.07
CA ILE A 136 4.73 -1.82 -15.59
C ILE A 136 3.87 -3.00 -15.13
N CYS A 137 3.33 -2.96 -13.90
CA CYS A 137 2.40 -3.96 -13.40
C CYS A 137 1.57 -3.45 -12.22
N VAL A 138 0.41 -4.06 -12.00
CA VAL A 138 -0.38 -3.90 -10.78
C VAL A 138 0.43 -4.40 -9.58
N TRP A 139 0.36 -3.69 -8.46
CA TRP A 139 1.06 -4.07 -7.23
C TRP A 139 0.31 -5.15 -6.45
N PRO A 140 1.01 -6.05 -5.71
CA PRO A 140 0.36 -7.09 -4.90
C PRO A 140 -0.71 -6.58 -3.92
N SER A 141 -0.52 -5.42 -3.30
CA SER A 141 -1.52 -4.83 -2.40
C SER A 141 -2.79 -4.38 -3.13
N GLU A 142 -2.65 -3.85 -4.34
CA GLU A 142 -3.77 -3.41 -5.18
C GLU A 142 -4.51 -4.64 -5.75
N GLU A 143 -3.77 -5.65 -6.17
CA GLU A 143 -4.30 -6.97 -6.57
C GLU A 143 -5.13 -7.60 -5.44
N ALA A 144 -4.58 -7.64 -4.23
CA ALA A 144 -5.24 -8.18 -3.04
C ALA A 144 -6.51 -7.39 -2.67
N LEU A 145 -6.46 -6.05 -2.75
CA LEU A 145 -7.63 -5.20 -2.47
C LEU A 145 -8.74 -5.42 -3.50
N ALA A 146 -8.41 -5.46 -4.79
CA ALA A 146 -9.37 -5.73 -5.85
C ALA A 146 -10.02 -7.11 -5.70
N TYR A 147 -9.23 -8.13 -5.35
CA TYR A 147 -9.74 -9.48 -5.08
C TYR A 147 -10.65 -9.52 -3.84
N PHE A 148 -10.27 -8.84 -2.77
CA PHE A 148 -11.09 -8.73 -1.56
C PHE A 148 -12.46 -8.08 -1.88
N ILE A 149 -12.47 -6.99 -2.64
CA ILE A 149 -13.69 -6.30 -3.05
C ILE A 149 -14.61 -7.23 -3.86
N LEU A 150 -14.07 -7.96 -4.84
CA LEU A 150 -14.85 -8.91 -5.63
C LEU A 150 -15.53 -10.00 -4.78
N SER A 151 -14.92 -10.39 -3.67
CA SER A 151 -15.51 -11.37 -2.75
C SER A 151 -16.65 -10.81 -1.91
N ARG A 152 -16.93 -9.50 -1.98
CA ARG A 152 -17.87 -8.77 -1.10
C ARG A 152 -18.69 -7.70 -1.82
N LEU A 153 -18.94 -7.85 -3.12
CA LEU A 153 -19.56 -6.81 -3.96
C LEU A 153 -20.86 -6.23 -3.38
N ASN A 154 -21.67 -7.07 -2.73
CA ASN A 154 -22.96 -6.69 -2.16
C ASN A 154 -22.89 -5.56 -1.12
N ILE A 155 -21.76 -5.40 -0.40
CA ILE A 155 -21.64 -4.35 0.62
C ILE A 155 -21.47 -2.94 0.02
N PHE A 156 -21.16 -2.86 -1.28
CA PHE A 156 -20.90 -1.60 -1.97
C PHE A 156 -22.11 -1.11 -2.78
N GLU A 157 -23.20 -1.87 -2.84
CA GLU A 157 -24.39 -1.51 -3.60
C GLU A 157 -24.95 -0.17 -3.11
N ASN A 158 -25.28 0.73 -4.05
CA ASN A 158 -25.84 2.06 -3.76
C ASN A 158 -24.97 2.96 -2.85
N THR A 159 -23.65 2.76 -2.85
CA THR A 159 -22.71 3.57 -2.07
C THR A 159 -21.90 4.54 -2.92
N ASN A 160 -21.35 5.58 -2.28
CA ASN A 160 -20.32 6.44 -2.86
C ASN A 160 -18.94 5.95 -2.40
N VAL A 161 -18.04 5.69 -3.35
CA VAL A 161 -16.70 5.14 -3.07
C VAL A 161 -15.61 6.03 -3.63
N LEU A 162 -14.57 6.27 -2.84
CA LEU A 162 -13.36 7.01 -3.23
C LEU A 162 -12.15 6.08 -3.19
N GLU A 163 -11.36 6.03 -4.25
CA GLU A 163 -10.04 5.39 -4.24
C GLU A 163 -8.95 6.46 -4.20
N LEU A 164 -8.08 6.37 -3.18
CA LEU A 164 -6.95 7.27 -2.94
C LEU A 164 -5.63 6.59 -3.34
N GLY A 165 -4.88 7.26 -4.22
CA GLY A 165 -3.55 6.78 -4.63
C GLY A 165 -3.61 5.51 -5.45
N GLY A 166 -4.62 5.38 -6.32
CA GLY A 166 -4.81 4.18 -7.17
C GLY A 166 -3.75 4.03 -8.28
N GLY A 167 -2.79 4.95 -8.36
CA GLY A 167 -1.74 4.93 -9.35
C GLY A 167 -2.29 4.93 -10.78
N MET A 168 -1.57 4.23 -11.65
CA MET A 168 -1.82 4.22 -13.09
C MET A 168 -3.04 3.38 -13.48
N THR A 169 -3.54 2.55 -12.56
CA THR A 169 -4.56 1.55 -12.86
C THR A 169 -5.87 1.81 -12.13
N CYS A 170 -5.82 2.20 -10.85
CA CYS A 170 -7.02 2.28 -9.99
C CYS A 170 -7.83 0.99 -10.07
N LEU A 171 -7.14 -0.15 -10.05
CA LEU A 171 -7.73 -1.46 -10.36
C LEU A 171 -8.89 -1.78 -9.41
N ALA A 172 -8.74 -1.47 -8.12
CA ALA A 172 -9.76 -1.76 -7.12
C ALA A 172 -11.04 -0.96 -7.38
N GLY A 173 -10.94 0.35 -7.61
CA GLY A 173 -12.08 1.20 -7.91
C GLY A 173 -12.71 0.90 -9.27
N LEU A 174 -11.92 0.59 -10.30
CA LEU A 174 -12.46 0.21 -11.62
C LEU A 174 -13.19 -1.12 -11.60
N ILE A 175 -12.65 -2.13 -10.91
CA ILE A 175 -13.34 -3.42 -10.69
C ILE A 175 -14.66 -3.17 -9.97
N LEU A 176 -14.64 -2.37 -8.90
CA LEU A 176 -15.83 -2.08 -8.12
C LEU A 176 -16.90 -1.36 -8.94
N ALA A 177 -16.54 -0.31 -9.66
CA ALA A 177 -17.45 0.44 -10.53
C ALA A 177 -18.10 -0.44 -11.61
N LYS A 178 -17.38 -1.47 -12.06
CA LYS A 178 -17.86 -2.38 -13.08
C LYS A 178 -18.78 -3.47 -12.53
N TYR A 179 -18.54 -3.96 -11.32
CA TYR A 179 -19.19 -5.17 -10.81
C TYR A 179 -19.99 -5.01 -9.52
N GLY A 180 -19.75 -3.98 -8.71
CA GLY A 180 -20.33 -3.84 -7.37
C GLY A 180 -21.58 -2.97 -7.26
N LEU A 181 -22.10 -2.45 -8.38
CA LEU A 181 -23.29 -1.58 -8.42
C LEU A 181 -23.28 -0.41 -7.40
N PRO A 182 -22.16 0.31 -7.18
CA PRO A 182 -22.19 1.53 -6.36
C PRO A 182 -23.00 2.63 -7.06
N SER A 183 -23.43 3.65 -6.33
CA SER A 183 -24.03 4.85 -6.93
C SER A 183 -22.98 5.71 -7.63
N PHE A 184 -21.81 5.85 -7.00
CA PHE A 184 -20.72 6.67 -7.51
C PHE A 184 -19.36 6.09 -7.12
N VAL A 185 -18.40 6.12 -8.05
CA VAL A 185 -16.99 5.81 -7.79
C VAL A 185 -16.10 6.96 -8.25
N HIS A 186 -15.23 7.43 -7.37
CA HIS A 186 -14.20 8.41 -7.69
C HIS A 186 -12.83 7.78 -7.52
N VAL A 187 -12.08 7.63 -8.61
CA VAL A 187 -10.72 7.09 -8.57
C VAL A 187 -9.70 8.22 -8.71
N THR A 188 -8.73 8.29 -7.79
CA THR A 188 -7.82 9.44 -7.70
C THR A 188 -6.38 9.01 -7.51
N ASP A 189 -5.47 9.88 -7.98
CA ASP A 189 -4.04 9.78 -7.73
C ASP A 189 -3.44 11.20 -7.69
N GLY A 190 -2.31 11.38 -7.01
CA GLY A 190 -1.60 12.65 -6.97
C GLY A 190 -0.83 12.97 -8.25
N ASN A 191 -0.54 11.96 -9.07
CA ASN A 191 0.20 12.08 -10.32
C ASN A 191 -0.73 12.30 -11.52
N GLU A 192 -0.55 13.42 -12.20
CA GLU A 192 -1.35 13.83 -13.38
C GLU A 192 -1.25 12.82 -14.53
N LEU A 193 -0.09 12.18 -14.72
CA LEU A 193 0.10 11.14 -15.75
C LEU A 193 -0.66 9.86 -15.42
N SER A 194 -0.69 9.47 -14.15
CA SER A 194 -1.47 8.34 -13.66
C SER A 194 -2.95 8.55 -13.96
N VAL A 195 -3.48 9.72 -13.59
CA VAL A 195 -4.89 10.08 -13.80
C VAL A 195 -5.25 10.14 -15.28
N GLU A 196 -4.37 10.68 -16.12
CA GLU A 196 -4.59 10.69 -17.57
C GLU A 196 -4.58 9.27 -18.16
N ASN A 197 -3.75 8.37 -17.66
CA ASN A 197 -3.78 6.97 -18.08
C ASN A 197 -5.07 6.26 -17.62
N VAL A 198 -5.49 6.48 -16.38
CA VAL A 198 -6.74 5.93 -15.84
C VAL A 198 -7.94 6.42 -16.66
N ARG A 199 -7.97 7.70 -17.08
CA ARG A 199 -9.00 8.25 -17.97
C ARG A 199 -9.13 7.46 -19.28
N LYS A 200 -8.03 6.97 -19.84
CA LYS A 200 -8.05 6.08 -21.02
C LYS A 200 -8.63 4.71 -20.67
N SER A 201 -8.22 4.11 -19.54
CA SER A 201 -8.78 2.84 -19.05
C SER A 201 -10.30 2.91 -18.80
N LEU A 202 -10.82 4.06 -18.34
CA LEU A 202 -12.27 4.27 -18.21
C LEU A 202 -12.97 4.11 -19.57
N ASN A 203 -12.46 4.75 -20.63
CA ASN A 203 -13.06 4.69 -21.96
C ASN A 203 -13.03 3.29 -22.61
N LEU A 204 -12.18 2.39 -22.13
CA LEU A 204 -12.09 1.01 -22.60
C LEU A 204 -13.17 0.08 -22.01
N ASN A 205 -13.96 0.55 -21.04
CA ASN A 205 -14.89 -0.28 -20.29
C ASN A 205 -16.30 0.33 -20.24
N LYS A 206 -17.29 -0.53 -20.05
CA LYS A 206 -18.65 -0.15 -19.66
C LYS A 206 -18.79 -0.37 -18.15
N PHE A 207 -19.20 0.67 -17.43
CA PHE A 207 -19.43 0.64 -15.98
C PHE A 207 -20.91 0.68 -15.67
N ASN A 208 -21.28 0.17 -14.49
CA ASN A 208 -22.66 0.10 -14.04
C ASN A 208 -23.04 1.26 -13.09
N CYS A 209 -22.13 2.21 -12.89
CA CYS A 209 -22.33 3.37 -12.03
C CYS A 209 -21.78 4.65 -12.69
N THR A 210 -22.04 5.79 -12.04
CA THR A 210 -21.29 7.01 -12.36
C THR A 210 -19.86 6.83 -11.86
N ILE A 211 -18.87 7.02 -12.73
CA ILE A 211 -17.45 6.96 -12.36
C ILE A 211 -16.74 8.23 -12.81
N LYS A 212 -15.86 8.75 -11.94
CA LYS A 212 -15.00 9.90 -12.19
C LYS A 212 -13.55 9.56 -11.89
N THR A 213 -12.62 10.18 -12.63
CA THR A 213 -11.21 10.22 -12.26
C THR A 213 -10.68 11.64 -12.21
N SER A 214 -9.88 11.98 -11.18
CA SER A 214 -9.24 13.30 -11.06
C SER A 214 -7.95 13.25 -10.24
N VAL A 215 -7.13 14.30 -10.41
CA VAL A 215 -5.92 14.49 -9.62
C VAL A 215 -6.30 14.94 -8.22
N LEU A 216 -5.79 14.24 -7.21
CA LEU A 216 -5.99 14.57 -5.81
C LEU A 216 -4.66 14.45 -5.07
N LYS A 217 -4.07 15.60 -4.76
CA LYS A 217 -2.85 15.73 -3.98
C LYS A 217 -3.22 15.87 -2.50
N TRP A 218 -2.87 14.89 -1.68
CA TRP A 218 -3.31 14.82 -0.28
C TRP A 218 -2.87 16.05 0.53
N GLU A 219 -1.69 16.59 0.24
CA GLU A 219 -1.14 17.80 0.86
C GLU A 219 -1.97 19.07 0.58
N SER A 220 -2.81 19.05 -0.46
CA SER A 220 -3.68 20.18 -0.80
C SER A 220 -5.03 20.12 -0.08
N VAL A 221 -5.34 19.00 0.58
CA VAL A 221 -6.60 18.77 1.27
C VAL A 221 -6.69 19.67 2.50
N GLY A 222 -7.75 20.49 2.58
CA GLY A 222 -7.99 21.36 3.75
C GLY A 222 -7.30 22.74 3.71
N SER A 223 -6.69 23.12 2.59
CA SER A 223 -6.24 24.51 2.37
C SER A 223 -7.44 25.47 2.19
N ASP A 224 -7.29 26.74 2.62
CA ASP A 224 -8.36 27.76 2.63
C ASP A 224 -9.06 28.01 1.28
N HIS A 225 -8.52 27.49 0.18
CA HIS A 225 -9.14 27.54 -1.13
C HIS A 225 -10.33 26.57 -1.31
N ASP A 226 -10.57 25.67 -0.35
CA ASP A 226 -11.63 24.64 -0.40
C ASP A 226 -12.80 24.90 0.59
N VAL A 227 -12.82 26.07 1.21
CA VAL A 227 -13.77 26.45 2.29
C VAL A 227 -15.21 26.62 1.78
N ASN A 228 -15.42 26.67 0.46
CA ASN A 228 -16.73 26.93 -0.16
C ASN A 228 -17.32 25.74 -0.95
N HIS A 229 -16.82 24.50 -0.82
CA HIS A 229 -17.46 23.37 -1.51
C HIS A 229 -18.74 22.93 -0.77
N PRO A 230 -19.96 23.19 -1.31
CA PRO A 230 -21.21 23.12 -0.53
C PRO A 230 -21.68 21.70 -0.18
N GLU A 231 -21.01 20.68 -0.70
CA GLU A 231 -21.30 19.27 -0.44
C GLU A 231 -19.94 18.56 -0.38
N ARG A 232 -19.35 18.45 0.83
CA ARG A 232 -18.25 17.51 1.06
C ARG A 232 -18.83 16.13 0.84
N ALA A 233 -18.79 15.61 -0.38
CA ALA A 233 -19.26 14.27 -0.70
C ALA A 233 -18.57 13.29 0.24
N ARG A 234 -19.34 12.81 1.21
CA ARG A 234 -18.89 11.85 2.20
C ARG A 234 -19.05 10.47 1.60
N TYR A 235 -17.93 9.78 1.45
CA TYR A 235 -17.88 8.45 0.84
C TYR A 235 -18.12 7.40 1.92
N GLN A 236 -19.04 6.47 1.67
CA GLN A 236 -19.28 5.34 2.57
C GLN A 236 -18.06 4.41 2.58
N PHE A 237 -17.32 4.34 1.47
CA PHE A 237 -16.07 3.59 1.39
C PHE A 237 -14.92 4.45 0.86
N ILE A 238 -13.76 4.32 1.49
CA ILE A 238 -12.48 4.78 0.93
C ILE A 238 -11.59 3.57 0.70
N LEU A 239 -10.97 3.48 -0.48
CA LEU A 239 -10.04 2.42 -0.88
C LEU A 239 -8.64 2.99 -0.99
N SER A 240 -7.62 2.28 -0.51
CA SER A 240 -6.22 2.64 -0.76
C SER A 240 -5.31 1.41 -0.69
N ALA A 241 -4.31 1.34 -1.57
CA ALA A 241 -3.38 0.20 -1.63
C ALA A 241 -1.92 0.67 -1.68
N ASP A 242 -1.08 0.08 -0.83
CA ASP A 242 0.37 0.31 -0.71
C ASP A 242 0.78 1.79 -0.62
N CYS A 243 0.04 2.61 0.14
CA CYS A 243 0.26 4.07 0.21
C CYS A 243 1.00 4.55 1.48
N LEU A 244 1.52 3.65 2.33
CA LEU A 244 1.97 3.98 3.70
C LEU A 244 3.46 4.36 3.85
N PHE A 245 4.22 4.35 2.76
CA PHE A 245 5.68 4.19 2.78
C PHE A 245 6.48 5.50 2.82
N PHE A 246 5.85 6.66 2.68
CA PHE A 246 6.51 7.97 2.81
C PHE A 246 5.99 8.72 4.03
N ASP A 247 6.91 9.16 4.90
CA ASP A 247 6.57 9.80 6.17
C ASP A 247 5.71 11.06 5.98
N GLU A 248 6.15 12.00 5.13
CA GLU A 248 5.41 13.26 4.90
C GLU A 248 4.04 13.03 4.23
N SER A 249 3.91 12.04 3.35
CA SER A 249 2.64 11.75 2.69
C SER A 249 1.65 11.00 3.59
N ARG A 250 2.14 10.33 4.64
CA ARG A 250 1.31 9.50 5.53
C ARG A 250 0.29 10.33 6.30
N SER A 251 0.71 11.43 6.92
CA SER A 251 -0.21 12.29 7.69
C SER A 251 -1.22 12.97 6.76
N HIS A 252 -0.81 13.39 5.55
CA HIS A 252 -1.73 13.93 4.54
C HIS A 252 -2.74 12.89 4.04
N LEU A 253 -2.35 11.62 3.88
CA LEU A 253 -3.28 10.54 3.54
C LEU A 253 -4.33 10.36 4.66
N ILE A 254 -3.89 10.33 5.91
CA ILE A 254 -4.79 10.20 7.08
C ILE A 254 -5.78 11.38 7.12
N ASP A 255 -5.31 12.59 6.85
CA ASP A 255 -6.14 13.79 6.77
C ASP A 255 -7.16 13.71 5.62
N ALA A 256 -6.74 13.22 4.46
CA ALA A 256 -7.64 13.01 3.32
C ALA A 256 -8.72 11.96 3.65
N ILE A 257 -8.34 10.82 4.23
CA ILE A 257 -9.32 9.80 4.67
C ILE A 257 -10.29 10.43 5.69
N TRP A 258 -9.78 11.16 6.68
CA TRP A 258 -10.62 11.79 7.70
C TRP A 258 -11.60 12.80 7.11
N LEU A 259 -11.17 13.59 6.14
CA LEU A 259 -12.00 14.61 5.52
C LEU A 259 -13.12 14.00 4.67
N PHE A 260 -12.79 13.00 3.85
CA PHE A 260 -13.69 12.47 2.83
C PHE A 260 -14.56 11.31 3.30
N LEU A 261 -14.18 10.58 4.36
CA LEU A 261 -14.95 9.45 4.85
C LEU A 261 -16.27 9.93 5.46
N ALA A 262 -17.36 9.20 5.21
CA ALA A 262 -18.61 9.39 5.95
C ALA A 262 -18.42 9.09 7.45
N ASP A 263 -19.33 9.58 8.28
CA ASP A 263 -19.24 9.34 9.73
C ASP A 263 -19.46 7.85 10.07
N ASP A 264 -20.33 7.19 9.29
CA ASP A 264 -20.59 5.75 9.31
C ASP A 264 -19.78 4.97 8.25
N GLY A 265 -18.81 5.62 7.60
CA GLY A 265 -18.03 5.04 6.51
C GLY A 265 -16.88 4.15 6.98
N ILE A 266 -16.37 3.33 6.05
CA ILE A 266 -15.25 2.42 6.26
C ILE A 266 -14.13 2.72 5.25
N ALA A 267 -12.92 3.00 5.74
CA ALA A 267 -11.74 2.99 4.88
C ALA A 267 -11.10 1.60 4.87
N LEU A 268 -10.87 1.05 3.68
CA LEU A 268 -10.21 -0.22 3.43
C LEU A 268 -8.82 0.05 2.84
N VAL A 269 -7.79 -0.19 3.65
CA VAL A 269 -6.40 0.05 3.26
C VAL A 269 -5.63 -1.25 3.25
N THR A 270 -5.01 -1.62 2.12
CA THR A 270 -4.11 -2.77 2.05
C THR A 270 -2.65 -2.32 1.98
N ALA A 271 -1.81 -2.82 2.88
CA ALA A 271 -0.39 -2.51 2.83
C ALA A 271 0.45 -3.59 3.54
N PRO A 272 1.67 -3.87 3.05
CA PRO A 272 2.64 -4.67 3.80
C PRO A 272 3.16 -3.90 5.01
N ARG A 273 3.73 -4.63 5.99
CA ARG A 273 4.29 -4.02 7.23
C ARG A 273 5.38 -3.00 6.92
N ARG A 274 6.31 -3.37 6.02
CA ARG A 274 7.48 -2.60 5.59
C ARG A 274 8.18 -1.91 6.75
N GLY A 275 8.82 -2.73 7.60
CA GLY A 275 9.45 -2.26 8.82
C GLY A 275 8.41 -1.68 9.77
N HIS A 276 8.59 -0.42 10.17
CA HIS A 276 7.68 0.26 11.09
C HIS A 276 6.64 1.16 10.39
N THR A 277 6.62 1.22 9.05
CA THR A 277 5.75 2.17 8.32
C THR A 277 4.27 1.94 8.59
N LEU A 278 3.82 0.68 8.61
CA LEU A 278 2.45 0.33 8.98
C LEU A 278 2.13 0.70 10.44
N THR A 279 3.03 0.40 11.38
CA THR A 279 2.83 0.73 12.80
C THR A 279 2.73 2.24 13.02
N HIS A 280 3.58 3.04 12.37
CA HIS A 280 3.50 4.49 12.44
C HIS A 280 2.17 5.02 11.88
N PHE A 281 1.69 4.46 10.77
CA PHE A 281 0.37 4.78 10.23
C PHE A 281 -0.75 4.48 11.21
N LEU A 282 -0.78 3.30 11.83
CA LEU A 282 -1.80 2.95 12.81
C LEU A 282 -1.78 3.87 14.03
N ASN A 283 -0.60 4.24 14.52
CA ASN A 283 -0.44 5.18 15.62
C ASN A 283 -0.97 6.58 15.27
N GLU A 284 -0.64 7.09 14.08
CA GLU A 284 -1.15 8.38 13.60
C GLU A 284 -2.68 8.34 13.35
N CYS A 285 -3.23 7.21 12.90
CA CYS A 285 -4.67 7.03 12.75
C CYS A 285 -5.40 7.14 14.09
N VAL A 286 -4.88 6.47 15.13
CA VAL A 286 -5.44 6.56 16.50
C VAL A 286 -5.32 7.99 17.04
N ALA A 287 -4.17 8.64 16.84
CA ALA A 287 -3.96 10.03 17.26
C ALA A 287 -4.93 11.01 16.56
N LYS A 288 -5.31 10.74 15.30
CA LYS A 288 -6.32 11.50 14.56
C LYS A 288 -7.75 11.26 15.09
N GLY A 289 -8.00 10.10 15.69
CA GLY A 289 -9.30 9.70 16.24
C GLY A 289 -9.98 8.54 15.50
N PHE A 290 -9.28 7.83 14.61
CA PHE A 290 -9.80 6.61 14.00
C PHE A 290 -9.78 5.43 14.96
N TYR A 291 -10.75 4.53 14.79
CA TYR A 291 -10.64 3.14 15.22
C TYR A 291 -10.18 2.30 14.04
N TYR A 292 -9.48 1.20 14.32
CA TYR A 292 -9.09 0.27 13.27
C TYR A 292 -9.20 -1.20 13.67
N GLU A 293 -9.43 -2.04 12.67
CA GLU A 293 -9.16 -3.48 12.69
C GLU A 293 -7.99 -3.77 11.75
N LEU A 294 -6.96 -4.45 12.25
CA LEU A 294 -5.88 -4.99 11.44
C LEU A 294 -6.09 -6.49 11.27
N LEU A 295 -6.37 -6.90 10.03
CA LEU A 295 -6.68 -8.26 9.65
C LEU A 295 -5.50 -8.88 8.91
N HIS A 296 -5.00 -9.99 9.46
CA HIS A 296 -3.97 -10.79 8.81
C HIS A 296 -4.59 -11.73 7.78
N CYS A 297 -5.52 -12.60 8.18
CA CYS A 297 -6.17 -13.55 7.28
C CYS A 297 -7.55 -13.04 6.83
N TYR A 298 -7.62 -12.05 5.93
CA TYR A 298 -8.88 -11.37 5.54
C TYR A 298 -9.60 -12.01 4.34
N ASN A 299 -8.94 -12.92 3.62
CA ASN A 299 -9.52 -13.70 2.53
C ASN A 299 -8.76 -15.03 2.36
N GLU A 300 -9.48 -16.13 2.21
CA GLU A 300 -8.90 -17.48 2.16
C GLU A 300 -7.97 -17.69 0.95
N ALA A 301 -8.36 -17.24 -0.24
CA ALA A 301 -7.55 -17.42 -1.45
C ALA A 301 -6.25 -16.60 -1.37
N ILE A 302 -6.33 -15.36 -0.87
CA ILE A 302 -5.17 -14.51 -0.63
C ILE A 302 -4.24 -15.16 0.41
N TRP A 303 -4.81 -15.66 1.52
CA TRP A 303 -4.03 -16.32 2.56
C TRP A 303 -3.35 -17.60 2.07
N ASN A 304 -4.06 -18.45 1.35
CA ASN A 304 -3.50 -19.68 0.76
C ASN A 304 -2.34 -19.35 -0.18
N LYS A 305 -2.48 -18.29 -1.00
CA LYS A 305 -1.40 -17.84 -1.86
C LYS A 305 -0.19 -17.34 -1.08
N HIS A 306 -0.40 -16.60 0.00
CA HIS A 306 0.67 -16.22 0.91
C HIS A 306 1.41 -17.44 1.48
N LEU A 307 0.70 -18.47 1.93
CA LEU A 307 1.28 -19.72 2.46
C LEU A 307 2.04 -20.55 1.41
N GLU A 308 1.69 -20.42 0.12
CA GLU A 308 2.48 -20.98 -0.98
C GLU A 308 3.77 -20.18 -1.18
N LEU A 309 3.65 -18.85 -1.27
CA LEU A 309 4.76 -17.97 -1.60
C LEU A 309 5.81 -17.87 -0.50
N ILE A 310 5.43 -17.99 0.78
CA ILE A 310 6.38 -17.96 1.90
C ILE A 310 7.42 -19.10 1.86
N LYS A 311 7.16 -20.14 1.06
CA LYS A 311 8.08 -21.26 0.83
C LYS A 311 9.05 -21.01 -0.33
N THR A 312 8.88 -19.91 -1.08
CA THR A 312 9.67 -19.58 -2.27
C THR A 312 10.83 -18.64 -1.94
N GLU A 313 11.95 -18.77 -2.66
CA GLU A 313 13.07 -17.85 -2.53
C GLU A 313 12.68 -16.47 -3.11
N GLY A 314 12.93 -15.40 -2.35
CA GLY A 314 12.63 -14.03 -2.77
C GLY A 314 11.31 -13.45 -2.26
N TYR A 315 10.40 -14.27 -1.70
CA TYR A 315 9.26 -13.77 -0.95
C TYR A 315 9.67 -13.35 0.46
N ASP A 316 9.26 -12.15 0.85
CA ASP A 316 9.44 -11.58 2.18
C ASP A 316 8.08 -11.04 2.63
N GLU A 317 7.50 -11.63 3.67
CA GLU A 317 6.18 -11.23 4.20
C GLU A 317 6.15 -9.74 4.57
N ASN A 318 7.21 -9.23 5.21
CA ASN A 318 7.29 -7.84 5.65
C ASN A 318 7.27 -6.85 4.46
N ILE A 319 7.73 -7.28 3.29
CA ILE A 319 7.79 -6.44 2.09
C ILE A 319 6.60 -6.67 1.14
N HIS A 320 6.10 -7.89 1.06
CA HIS A 320 5.20 -8.34 0.00
C HIS A 320 3.80 -8.74 0.47
N TYR A 321 3.58 -9.14 1.72
CA TYR A 321 2.26 -9.57 2.18
C TYR A 321 1.40 -8.36 2.59
N PRO A 322 0.33 -8.03 1.85
CA PRO A 322 -0.54 -6.93 2.26
C PRO A 322 -1.45 -7.39 3.40
N LEU A 323 -1.39 -6.69 4.53
CA LEU A 323 -2.41 -6.75 5.58
C LEU A 323 -3.61 -5.89 5.18
N LEU A 324 -4.80 -6.20 5.69
CA LEU A 324 -5.98 -5.36 5.51
C LEU A 324 -6.24 -4.56 6.79
N ILE A 325 -6.29 -3.24 6.64
CA ILE A 325 -6.68 -2.30 7.69
C ILE A 325 -8.09 -1.81 7.35
N LYS A 326 -9.04 -2.01 8.27
CA LYS A 326 -10.32 -1.31 8.23
C LYS A 326 -10.26 -0.15 9.20
N MET A 327 -10.66 1.05 8.78
CA MET A 327 -10.67 2.23 9.64
C MET A 327 -12.05 2.87 9.68
N TYR A 328 -12.41 3.39 10.86
CA TYR A 328 -13.73 3.95 11.17
C TYR A 328 -13.58 5.27 11.93
N LYS A 329 -14.46 6.24 11.66
CA LYS A 329 -14.59 7.39 12.57
C LYS A 329 -15.23 6.91 13.87
N LYS A 330 -14.81 7.49 14.99
CA LYS A 330 -15.36 7.21 16.32
C LYS A 330 -16.89 7.35 16.27
N ASP A 331 -17.59 6.32 16.79
CA ASP A 331 -19.05 6.11 16.86
C ASP A 331 -19.62 4.95 16.00
N TYR A 332 -18.80 4.07 15.42
CA TYR A 332 -19.31 2.77 14.96
C TYR A 332 -19.66 1.90 16.18
N ASP A 333 -20.95 1.90 16.53
CA ASP A 333 -21.52 1.07 17.58
C ASP A 333 -21.40 -0.40 17.15
N LEU A 334 -20.36 -1.08 17.66
CA LEU A 334 -20.02 -2.47 17.31
C LEU A 334 -21.07 -3.49 17.81
N ASP A 335 -22.12 -3.03 18.48
CA ASP A 335 -23.16 -3.87 19.07
C ASP A 335 -24.27 -4.29 18.09
N HIS A 336 -24.16 -4.00 16.79
CA HIS A 336 -25.18 -4.33 15.78
C HIS A 336 -24.65 -5.10 14.55
N ALA A 337 -23.84 -6.15 14.74
CA ALA A 337 -23.51 -7.11 13.69
C ALA A 337 -23.71 -8.57 14.13
#